data_AF-A0A4Y2F276-F1
#
_entry.id   AF-A0A4Y2F276-F1
#
_cell.length_a   1.000
_cell.length_b   1.000
_cell.length_c   1.000
_cell.angle_alpha   90.00
_cell.angle_beta   90.00
_cell.angle_gamma   90.00
#
_symmetry.space_group_name_H-M   'P 1'
#
loop_
_entity.id
_entity.type
_entity.pdbx_description
1 polymer ?
#
loop_
_entity_poly.entity_id
_entity_poly.type
_entity_poly.pdbx_seq_one_letter_code
_entity_poly.pdbx_strand_id
1 'polypeptide(L)'
;MAQGEISKCSKCRRYCRLVTTFLFSHIGLCGLVVGYSLIGAFTFEALEAGYEQTKRQIMLKERENVVTGLWTLTTMSKVLSESNWTARATETLQEFEVTLVRAVRKEGYDGKDESPLQWTFSGALLYSIIVITTIEDLPLSDLRNVWFQHDGAPPHKVSSVQQYIRYTFQQQVIGYGGCVE
;
A
#
# COMPACT_ATOMS: atom_id res chain seq x y z
N MET A 1 49.54 3.46 -48.75
CA MET A 1 48.93 3.46 -47.40
C MET A 1 47.67 4.32 -47.47
N ALA A 2 46.50 3.70 -47.60
CA ALA A 2 45.23 4.42 -47.60
C ALA A 2 44.56 4.21 -46.24
N GLN A 3 44.70 5.19 -45.34
CA GLN A 3 43.93 5.24 -44.10
C GLN A 3 42.51 5.70 -44.46
N GLY A 4 41.57 4.75 -44.50
CA GLY A 4 40.15 5.06 -44.70
C GLY A 4 39.58 5.71 -43.44
N GLU A 5 39.17 6.97 -43.53
CA GLU A 5 38.41 7.65 -42.47
C GLU A 5 37.05 6.98 -42.29
N ILE A 6 36.90 6.25 -41.17
CA ILE A 6 35.64 5.63 -40.79
C ILE A 6 34.66 6.74 -40.33
N SER A 7 33.83 7.20 -41.26
CA SER A 7 32.77 8.20 -41.05
C SER A 7 31.87 7.86 -39.84
N LYS A 8 31.54 8.85 -39.00
CA LYS A 8 30.68 8.72 -37.80
C LYS A 8 29.34 8.02 -38.09
N CYS A 9 28.83 8.18 -39.32
CA CYS A 9 27.59 7.57 -39.78
C CYS A 9 27.68 6.03 -39.90
N SER A 10 28.87 5.47 -40.20
CA SER A 10 29.08 4.03 -40.27
C SER A 10 29.22 3.39 -38.88
N LYS A 11 29.80 4.12 -37.91
CA LYS A 11 29.85 3.73 -36.49
C LYS A 11 28.45 3.71 -35.88
N CYS A 12 27.64 4.74 -36.11
CA CYS A 12 26.24 4.78 -35.66
C CYS A 12 25.43 3.62 -36.24
N ARG A 13 25.55 3.34 -37.55
CA ARG A 13 24.88 2.20 -38.19
C ARG A 13 25.32 0.84 -37.63
N ARG A 14 26.59 0.71 -37.23
CA ARG A 14 27.14 -0.50 -36.62
C ARG A 14 26.66 -0.69 -35.18
N TYR A 15 26.61 0.39 -34.39
CA TYR A 15 26.02 0.37 -33.05
C TYR A 15 24.52 0.11 -33.09
N CYS A 16 23.76 0.79 -33.95
CA CYS A 16 22.33 0.51 -34.13
C CYS A 16 22.09 -0.94 -34.55
N ARG A 17 22.89 -1.49 -35.49
CA ARG A 17 22.80 -2.92 -35.84
C ARG A 17 23.11 -3.82 -34.66
N LEU A 18 24.19 -3.56 -33.92
CA LEU A 18 24.60 -4.35 -32.76
C LEU A 18 23.51 -4.35 -31.67
N VAL A 19 22.96 -3.16 -31.38
CA VAL A 19 21.85 -2.96 -30.43
C VAL A 19 20.61 -3.68 -30.92
N THR A 20 20.21 -3.56 -32.19
CA THR A 20 19.05 -4.31 -32.71
C THR A 20 19.27 -5.82 -32.64
N THR A 21 20.44 -6.34 -33.00
CA THR A 21 20.70 -7.78 -32.91
C THR A 21 20.66 -8.27 -31.46
N PHE A 22 21.13 -7.46 -30.51
CA PHE A 22 21.04 -7.77 -29.08
C PHE A 22 19.60 -7.72 -28.58
N LEU A 23 18.85 -6.66 -28.89
CA LEU A 23 17.45 -6.47 -28.46
C LEU A 23 16.51 -7.54 -29.04
N PHE A 24 16.79 -8.05 -30.24
CA PHE A 24 16.03 -9.15 -30.85
C PHE A 24 16.45 -10.55 -30.38
N SER A 25 17.52 -10.66 -29.58
CA SER A 25 17.84 -11.92 -28.90
C SER A 25 16.95 -12.08 -27.66
N HIS A 26 16.59 -13.32 -27.34
CA HIS A 26 15.86 -13.64 -26.10
C HIS A 26 16.58 -13.07 -24.86
N ILE A 27 17.91 -13.03 -24.87
CA ILE A 27 18.74 -12.51 -23.78
C ILE A 27 18.60 -10.99 -23.66
N GLY A 28 18.61 -10.26 -24.77
CA GLY A 28 18.47 -8.81 -24.75
C GLY A 28 17.06 -8.36 -24.38
N LEU A 29 16.03 -9.11 -24.78
CA LEU A 29 14.66 -8.85 -24.35
C LEU A 29 14.49 -9.04 -22.83
N CYS A 30 15.05 -10.12 -22.27
CA CYS A 30 15.07 -10.31 -20.81
C CYS A 30 15.79 -9.15 -20.09
N GLY A 31 16.97 -8.74 -20.58
CA GLY A 31 17.72 -7.62 -19.98
C GLY A 31 16.97 -6.28 -20.06
N LEU A 32 16.29 -6.03 -21.18
CA LEU A 32 15.47 -4.83 -21.36
C LEU A 32 14.33 -4.78 -20.33
N VAL A 33 13.61 -5.89 -20.15
CA VAL A 33 12.52 -5.98 -19.15
C VAL A 33 13.05 -5.72 -17.75
N VAL A 34 14.17 -6.36 -17.35
CA VAL A 34 14.78 -6.12 -16.04
C VAL A 34 15.18 -4.64 -15.86
N GLY A 35 15.81 -4.04 -16.87
CA GLY A 35 16.20 -2.64 -16.83
C GLY A 35 15.01 -1.69 -16.70
N TYR A 36 13.94 -1.91 -17.47
CA TYR A 36 12.70 -1.15 -17.37
C TYR A 36 12.02 -1.33 -16.00
N SER A 37 12.00 -2.55 -15.47
CA SER A 37 11.43 -2.82 -14.15
C SER A 37 12.15 -2.05 -13.05
N LEU A 38 13.48 -2.00 -13.07
CA LEU A 38 14.30 -1.24 -12.12
C LEU A 38 14.06 0.26 -12.22
N ILE A 39 14.00 0.81 -13.45
CA ILE A 39 13.70 2.24 -13.66
C ILE A 39 12.30 2.57 -13.11
N GLY A 40 11.31 1.72 -13.40
CA GLY A 40 9.97 1.88 -12.85
C GLY A 40 9.95 1.80 -11.32
N ALA A 41 10.71 0.88 -10.71
CA ALA A 41 10.83 0.77 -9.25
C ALA A 41 11.31 2.07 -8.61
N PHE A 42 12.42 2.62 -9.10
CA PHE A 42 12.94 3.90 -8.60
C PHE A 42 11.97 5.06 -8.82
N THR A 43 11.27 5.06 -9.96
CA THR A 43 10.32 6.11 -10.31
C THR A 43 9.10 6.08 -9.39
N PHE A 44 8.47 4.92 -9.21
CA PHE A 44 7.29 4.77 -8.35
C PHE A 44 7.63 5.01 -6.87
N GLU A 45 8.76 4.49 -6.39
CA GLU A 45 9.22 4.76 -5.02
C GLU A 45 9.42 6.27 -4.79
N ALA A 46 10.10 6.97 -5.72
CA ALA A 46 10.35 8.41 -5.58
C ALA A 46 9.07 9.25 -5.63
N LEU A 47 8.05 8.82 -6.40
CA LEU A 47 6.79 9.54 -6.55
C LEU A 47 5.82 9.27 -5.41
N GLU A 48 5.68 8.00 -4.99
CA GLU A 48 4.59 7.57 -4.13
C GLU A 48 4.99 7.44 -2.65
N ALA A 49 6.27 7.17 -2.33
CA ALA A 49 6.69 6.96 -0.94
C ALA A 49 6.46 8.21 -0.07
N GLY A 50 6.75 9.40 -0.60
CA GLY A 50 6.52 10.66 0.11
C GLY A 50 5.03 10.96 0.31
N TYR A 51 4.21 10.64 -0.68
CA TYR A 51 2.76 10.82 -0.61
C TYR A 51 2.14 9.86 0.41
N GLU A 52 2.49 8.57 0.35
CA GLU A 52 2.01 7.53 1.27
C GLU A 52 2.33 7.90 2.73
N GLN A 53 3.58 8.28 2.99
CA GLN A 53 4.01 8.67 4.32
C GLN A 53 3.22 9.88 4.84
N THR A 54 3.08 10.92 4.00
CA THR A 54 2.31 12.12 4.36
C THR A 54 0.85 11.77 4.64
N LYS A 55 0.23 10.97 3.78
CA LYS A 55 -1.17 10.57 3.93
C LYS A 55 -1.39 9.75 5.21
N ARG A 56 -0.48 8.84 5.53
CA ARG A 56 -0.47 8.10 6.79
C ARG A 56 -0.43 9.03 7.99
N GLN A 57 0.50 9.99 8.02
CA GLN A 57 0.62 10.95 9.11
C GLN A 57 -0.64 11.82 9.28
N ILE A 58 -1.24 12.26 8.18
CA ILE A 58 -2.50 13.00 8.21
C ILE A 58 -3.60 12.14 8.85
N MET A 59 -3.76 10.89 8.42
CA MET A 59 -4.81 10.02 8.95
C MET A 59 -4.60 9.66 10.43
N LEU A 60 -3.35 9.45 10.86
CA LEU A 60 -3.01 9.26 12.28
C LEU A 60 -3.38 10.48 13.12
N LYS A 61 -3.09 11.69 12.62
CA LYS A 61 -3.44 12.94 13.29
C LYS A 61 -4.95 13.16 13.36
N GLU A 62 -5.69 12.89 12.28
CA GLU A 62 -7.16 12.97 12.29
C GLU A 62 -7.75 12.02 13.34
N ARG A 63 -7.23 10.80 13.43
CA ARG A 63 -7.65 9.84 14.47
C ARG A 63 -7.35 10.36 15.88
N GLU A 64 -6.16 10.93 16.11
CA GLU A 64 -5.80 11.52 17.40
C GLU A 64 -6.72 12.68 17.76
N ASN A 65 -7.00 13.59 16.81
CA ASN A 65 -7.92 14.71 17.00
C ASN A 65 -9.31 14.25 17.44
N VAL A 66 -9.84 13.18 16.83
CA VAL A 66 -11.13 12.60 17.21
C VAL A 66 -11.09 12.05 18.62
N VAL A 67 -10.05 11.30 18.97
CA VAL A 67 -9.88 10.74 20.33
C VAL A 67 -9.81 11.87 21.36
N THR A 68 -9.03 12.92 21.09
CA THR A 68 -8.93 14.09 21.96
C THR A 68 -10.28 14.82 22.05
N GLY A 69 -10.98 15.01 20.94
CA GLY A 69 -12.29 15.65 20.91
C GLY A 69 -13.33 14.90 21.75
N LEU A 70 -13.40 13.58 21.61
CA LEU A 70 -14.27 12.73 22.42
C LEU A 70 -13.89 12.76 23.90
N TRP A 71 -12.60 12.78 24.22
CA TRP A 71 -12.12 12.93 25.59
C TRP A 71 -12.51 14.28 26.20
N THR A 72 -12.36 15.37 25.44
CA THR A 72 -12.79 16.71 25.85
C THR A 72 -14.30 16.78 26.06
N LEU A 73 -15.10 16.18 25.17
CA LEU A 73 -16.56 16.09 25.34
C LEU A 73 -16.94 15.38 26.65
N THR A 74 -16.21 14.34 27.00
CA THR A 74 -16.45 13.54 28.22
C THR A 74 -16.04 14.29 29.49
N THR A 75 -14.93 15.02 29.43
CA THR A 75 -14.35 15.70 30.61
C THR A 75 -14.93 17.09 30.89
N MET A 76 -15.44 17.79 29.87
CA MET A 76 -16.06 19.10 30.02
C MET A 76 -17.46 19.04 30.65
N SER A 77 -18.14 17.89 30.59
CA SER A 77 -19.46 17.72 31.18
C SER A 77 -19.38 17.25 32.64
N LYS A 78 -19.94 18.02 33.57
CA LYS A 78 -20.05 17.63 35.00
C LYS A 78 -21.00 16.44 35.22
N VAL A 79 -21.98 16.27 34.33
CA VAL A 79 -22.89 15.11 34.27
C VAL A 79 -22.98 14.66 32.82
N LEU A 80 -22.60 13.41 32.56
CA LEU A 80 -22.60 12.81 31.22
C LEU A 80 -24.03 12.34 30.88
N SER A 81 -24.78 13.16 30.15
CA SER A 81 -26.11 12.79 29.66
C SER A 81 -25.97 11.98 28.38
N GLU A 82 -26.43 10.74 28.38
CA GLU A 82 -26.31 9.80 27.26
C GLU A 82 -26.81 10.38 25.93
N SER A 83 -28.01 10.97 25.88
CA SER A 83 -28.59 11.51 24.64
C SER A 83 -27.73 12.62 24.00
N ASN A 84 -27.32 13.61 24.81
CA ASN A 84 -26.52 14.75 24.34
C ASN A 84 -25.08 14.36 24.03
N TRP A 85 -24.49 13.46 24.83
CA TRP A 85 -23.14 12.97 24.59
C TRP A 85 -23.11 12.12 23.33
N THR A 86 -24.03 11.17 23.18
CA THR A 86 -24.12 10.29 22.01
C THR A 86 -24.36 11.09 20.74
N ALA A 87 -25.22 12.12 20.76
CA ALA A 87 -25.42 13.00 19.61
C ALA A 87 -24.12 13.70 19.16
N ARG A 88 -23.38 14.31 20.10
CA ARG A 88 -22.12 15.04 19.80
C ARG A 88 -20.98 14.10 19.40
N ALA A 89 -20.87 12.96 20.08
CA ALA A 89 -19.88 11.95 19.74
C ALA A 89 -20.13 11.39 18.34
N THR A 90 -21.40 11.15 17.98
CA THR A 90 -21.78 10.68 16.64
C THR A 90 -21.44 11.71 15.58
N GLU A 91 -21.68 13.00 15.82
CA GLU A 91 -21.29 14.08 14.91
C GLU A 91 -19.76 14.10 14.65
N THR A 92 -18.95 14.04 15.72
CA THR A 92 -17.48 14.00 15.60
C THR A 92 -17.00 12.76 14.85
N LEU A 93 -17.63 11.61 15.08
CA LEU A 93 -17.29 10.36 14.40
C LEU A 93 -17.71 10.37 12.92
N GLN A 94 -18.85 10.96 12.58
CA GLN A 94 -19.31 11.08 11.18
C GLN A 94 -18.35 11.93 10.34
N GLU A 95 -17.83 13.03 10.89
CA GLU A 95 -16.84 13.86 10.19
C GLU A 95 -15.55 13.08 9.87
N PHE A 96 -15.08 12.29 10.84
CA PHE A 96 -13.93 11.40 10.63
C PHE A 96 -14.24 10.30 9.63
N GLU A 97 -15.43 9.69 9.69
CA GLU A 97 -15.86 8.65 8.75
C GLU A 97 -15.83 9.15 7.31
N VAL A 98 -16.36 10.35 7.05
CA VAL A 98 -16.34 10.95 5.70
C VAL A 98 -14.90 11.15 5.22
N THR A 99 -14.01 11.61 6.09
CA THR A 99 -12.59 11.82 5.79
C THR A 99 -11.88 10.49 5.51
N LEU A 100 -12.13 9.47 6.33
CA LEU A 100 -11.55 8.14 6.19
C LEU A 100 -12.04 7.45 4.91
N VAL A 101 -13.35 7.45 4.65
CA VAL A 101 -13.94 6.85 3.44
C VAL A 101 -13.38 7.51 2.19
N ARG A 102 -13.20 8.83 2.20
CA ARG A 102 -12.55 9.55 1.10
C ARG A 102 -11.10 9.11 0.93
N ALA A 103 -10.34 9.05 2.02
CA ALA A 103 -8.94 8.65 2.01
C ALA A 103 -8.78 7.23 1.43
N VAL A 104 -9.63 6.29 1.81
CA VAL A 104 -9.59 4.90 1.33
C VAL A 104 -10.02 4.80 -0.13
N ARG A 105 -11.15 5.42 -0.51
CA ARG A 105 -11.74 5.23 -1.84
C ARG A 105 -11.08 6.02 -2.95
N LYS A 106 -10.56 7.21 -2.65
CA LYS A 106 -10.04 8.14 -3.66
C LYS A 106 -8.53 8.34 -3.59
N GLU A 107 -7.95 8.20 -2.41
CA GLU A 107 -6.56 8.58 -2.15
C GLU A 107 -5.67 7.37 -1.83
N GLY A 108 -6.22 6.14 -1.92
CA GLY A 108 -5.46 4.91 -1.79
C GLY A 108 -4.93 4.62 -0.39
N TYR A 109 -5.52 5.21 0.66
CA TYR A 109 -5.12 4.93 2.04
C TYR A 109 -5.51 3.50 2.44
N ASP A 110 -4.55 2.70 2.88
CA ASP A 110 -4.73 1.27 3.17
C ASP A 110 -5.05 0.94 4.64
N GLY A 111 -5.08 1.96 5.52
CA GLY A 111 -5.41 1.81 6.93
C GLY A 111 -4.34 1.12 7.78
N LYS A 112 -3.12 0.95 7.27
CA LYS A 112 -2.02 0.36 8.06
C LYS A 112 -1.24 1.43 8.80
N ASP A 113 -1.27 1.33 10.12
CA ASP A 113 -0.52 2.23 11.01
C ASP A 113 0.97 1.82 11.14
N GLU A 114 1.30 0.56 10.85
CA GLU A 114 2.63 0.00 11.05
C GLU A 114 3.47 -0.10 9.77
N SER A 115 4.79 -0.15 9.94
CA SER A 115 5.74 -0.46 8.87
C SER A 115 5.62 -1.94 8.44
N PRO A 116 5.98 -2.28 7.18
CA PRO A 116 6.54 -1.43 6.14
C PRO A 116 5.50 -0.62 5.33
N LEU A 117 5.95 0.48 4.74
CA LEU A 117 5.22 1.22 3.70
C LEU A 117 5.03 0.34 2.45
N GLN A 118 3.96 0.57 1.71
CA GLN A 118 3.69 -0.12 0.44
C GLN A 118 4.75 0.25 -0.61
N TRP A 119 5.08 1.53 -0.72
CA TRP A 119 6.03 2.06 -1.71
C TRP A 119 7.47 2.04 -1.20
N THR A 120 7.94 0.86 -0.83
CA THR A 120 9.38 0.58 -0.69
C THR A 120 9.97 0.15 -2.03
N PHE A 121 11.29 0.21 -2.20
CA PHE A 121 11.96 -0.30 -3.40
C PHE A 121 11.44 -1.67 -3.88
N SER A 122 11.30 -2.64 -2.96
CA SER A 122 10.80 -3.98 -3.28
C SER A 122 9.32 -3.97 -3.74
N GLY A 123 8.48 -3.13 -3.11
CA GLY A 123 7.07 -2.98 -3.49
C GLY A 123 6.91 -2.29 -4.85
N ALA A 124 7.67 -1.22 -5.08
CA ALA A 124 7.70 -0.49 -6.34
C ALA A 124 8.26 -1.34 -7.49
N LEU A 125 9.26 -2.19 -7.21
CA LEU A 125 9.81 -3.15 -8.17
C LEU A 125 8.80 -4.21 -8.57
N LEU A 126 8.11 -4.79 -7.58
CA LEU A 126 7.05 -5.76 -7.85
C LEU A 126 5.94 -5.13 -8.70
N TYR A 127 5.49 -3.93 -8.33
CA TYR A 127 4.47 -3.19 -9.07
C TYR A 127 4.89 -2.91 -10.52
N SER A 128 6.12 -2.43 -10.72
CA SER A 128 6.70 -2.19 -12.04
C SER A 128 6.69 -3.46 -12.92
N ILE A 129 7.06 -4.61 -12.35
CA ILE A 129 7.02 -5.91 -13.05
C ILE A 129 5.58 -6.27 -13.44
N ILE A 130 4.61 -6.13 -12.53
CA ILE A 130 3.20 -6.46 -12.76
C ILE A 130 2.62 -5.62 -13.91
N VAL A 131 2.88 -4.31 -13.91
CA VAL A 131 2.43 -3.38 -14.96
C VAL A 131 3.06 -3.73 -16.31
N ILE A 132 4.36 -3.97 -16.36
CA ILE A 132 5.07 -4.32 -17.61
C ILE A 132 4.63 -5.69 -18.15
N THR A 133 4.39 -6.65 -17.26
CA THR A 133 3.88 -7.98 -17.62
C THR A 133 2.38 -7.98 -17.92
N THR A 134 1.72 -6.82 -17.81
CA THR A 134 0.28 -6.62 -18.05
C THR A 134 -0.61 -7.55 -17.22
N ILE A 135 -0.12 -7.97 -16.05
CA ILE A 135 -0.88 -8.78 -15.10
C ILE A 135 -1.75 -7.81 -14.28
N GLU A 136 -2.71 -7.14 -14.92
CA GLU A 136 -3.61 -6.22 -14.21
C GLU A 136 -4.83 -6.94 -13.59
N ASP A 137 -5.09 -8.19 -14.00
CA ASP A 137 -6.28 -8.96 -13.60
C ASP A 137 -6.09 -9.84 -12.35
N LEU A 138 -4.89 -9.88 -11.73
CA LEU A 138 -4.74 -10.56 -10.44
C LEU A 138 -5.06 -9.58 -9.30
N PRO A 139 -6.04 -9.86 -8.42
CA PRO A 139 -6.28 -9.02 -7.27
C PRO A 139 -5.01 -8.97 -6.41
N LEU A 140 -4.63 -7.77 -5.96
CA LEU A 140 -3.44 -7.52 -5.13
C LEU A 140 -3.40 -8.37 -3.85
N SER A 141 -4.50 -9.01 -3.45
CA SER A 141 -4.56 -10.03 -2.39
C SER A 141 -3.86 -11.33 -2.78
N ASP A 142 -3.98 -11.78 -4.03
CA ASP A 142 -3.41 -13.04 -4.50
C ASP A 142 -1.91 -12.91 -4.73
N LEU A 143 -1.46 -11.77 -5.27
CA LEU A 143 -0.05 -11.42 -5.35
C LEU A 143 0.59 -11.28 -3.95
N ARG A 144 -0.14 -10.73 -2.98
CA ARG A 144 0.30 -10.64 -1.58
C ARG A 144 0.40 -12.00 -0.91
N ASN A 145 -0.50 -12.93 -1.19
CA ASN A 145 -0.44 -14.30 -0.68
C ASN A 145 0.75 -15.07 -1.27
N VAL A 146 1.05 -14.88 -2.56
CA VAL A 146 2.24 -15.44 -3.22
C VAL A 146 3.54 -14.84 -2.66
N TRP A 147 3.56 -13.53 -2.41
CA TRP A 147 4.69 -12.84 -1.80
C TRP A 147 4.92 -13.26 -0.34
N PHE A 148 3.86 -13.38 0.48
CA PHE A 148 3.93 -13.88 1.85
C PHE A 148 4.44 -15.32 1.96
N GLN A 149 4.20 -16.15 0.94
CA GLN A 149 4.75 -17.50 0.88
C GLN A 149 6.28 -17.53 0.68
N HIS A 150 6.85 -16.48 0.10
CA HIS A 150 8.29 -16.40 -0.19
C HIS A 150 9.13 -15.90 0.99
N ASP A 151 8.52 -15.21 1.97
CA ASP A 151 9.16 -14.72 3.21
C ASP A 151 9.08 -15.73 4.39
N GLY A 152 8.61 -16.95 4.13
CA GLY A 152 8.80 -18.09 5.05
C GLY A 152 7.90 -18.14 6.29
N ALA A 153 6.80 -17.39 6.36
CA ALA A 153 5.81 -17.56 7.43
C ALA A 153 4.79 -18.65 7.04
N PRO A 154 4.82 -19.85 7.66
CA PRO A 154 3.91 -20.91 7.27
C PRO A 154 2.45 -20.57 7.67
N PRO A 155 1.46 -20.95 6.85
CA PRO A 155 0.04 -20.57 7.00
C PRO A 155 -0.59 -20.94 8.36
N HIS A 156 -0.01 -21.87 9.11
CA HIS A 156 -0.49 -22.27 10.43
C HIS A 156 -0.27 -21.22 11.53
N LYS A 157 0.64 -20.24 11.36
CA LYS A 157 0.88 -19.20 12.37
C LYS A 157 -0.14 -18.05 12.29
N VAL A 158 -0.56 -17.69 11.08
CA VAL A 158 -1.60 -16.66 10.86
C VAL A 158 -2.97 -17.18 11.33
N SER A 159 -3.26 -18.46 11.14
CA SER A 159 -4.52 -19.07 11.59
C SER A 159 -4.65 -19.06 13.12
N SER A 160 -3.58 -19.33 13.87
CA SER A 160 -3.63 -19.31 15.34
C SER A 160 -3.83 -17.91 15.91
N VAL A 161 -3.22 -16.89 15.30
CA VAL A 161 -3.40 -15.48 15.74
C VAL A 161 -4.78 -14.97 15.34
N GLN A 162 -5.27 -15.30 14.14
CA GLN A 162 -6.65 -15.01 13.71
C GLN A 162 -7.69 -15.71 14.59
N GLN A 163 -7.46 -16.97 14.98
CA GLN A 163 -8.32 -17.68 15.92
C GLN A 163 -8.26 -17.08 17.32
N TYR A 164 -7.08 -16.68 17.81
CA TYR A 164 -6.94 -16.04 19.11
C TYR A 164 -7.66 -14.68 19.15
N ILE A 165 -7.52 -13.86 18.09
CA ILE A 165 -8.21 -12.57 17.98
C ILE A 165 -9.72 -12.77 17.85
N ARG A 166 -10.20 -13.72 17.02
CA ARG A 166 -11.63 -14.05 16.95
C ARG A 166 -12.17 -14.53 18.29
N TYR A 167 -11.45 -15.40 19.00
CA TYR A 167 -11.86 -15.92 20.29
C TYR A 167 -11.87 -14.85 21.38
N THR A 168 -10.85 -13.98 21.40
CA THR A 168 -10.70 -12.91 22.40
C THR A 168 -11.72 -11.79 22.20
N PHE A 169 -12.02 -11.40 20.94
CA PHE A 169 -12.98 -10.33 20.65
C PHE A 169 -14.45 -10.78 20.63
N GLN A 170 -14.76 -12.04 20.32
CA GLN A 170 -16.14 -12.55 20.41
C GLN A 170 -16.66 -12.59 21.85
N GLN A 171 -15.79 -12.77 22.86
CA GLN A 171 -16.22 -12.78 24.27
C GLN A 171 -16.46 -11.38 24.85
N GLN A 172 -16.04 -10.31 24.18
CA GLN A 172 -16.18 -8.93 24.69
C GLN A 172 -17.30 -8.12 24.01
N VAL A 173 -17.91 -8.61 22.92
CA VAL A 173 -18.96 -7.90 22.15
C VAL A 173 -20.38 -8.42 22.43
N ILE A 174 -20.55 -9.54 23.14
CA ILE A 174 -21.87 -9.99 23.58
C ILE A 174 -22.04 -9.62 25.05
N GLY A 175 -22.45 -8.37 25.27
CA GLY A 175 -23.05 -7.98 26.55
C GLY A 175 -24.26 -8.87 26.80
N TYR A 176 -24.30 -9.50 27.97
CA TYR A 176 -25.51 -10.11 28.50
C TYR A 176 -26.57 -9.03 28.69
N GLY A 177 -27.42 -8.88 27.67
CA GLY A 177 -28.65 -8.11 27.67
C GLY A 177 -29.75 -8.97 27.07
N GLY A 178 -30.06 -10.10 27.72
CA GLY A 178 -31.19 -10.96 27.39
C GLY A 178 -32.16 -10.94 28.56
N CYS A 179 -33.37 -10.44 28.29
CA CYS A 179 -34.50 -10.33 29.20
C CYS A 179 -34.74 -11.63 29.99
N VAL A 180 -34.94 -11.50 31.30
CA VAL A 180 -35.52 -12.55 32.14
C VAL A 180 -37.00 -12.21 32.29
N GLU A 181 -37.85 -13.19 32.03
CA GLU A 181 -39.30 -13.19 32.33
C GLU A 181 -39.60 -12.83 33.79
#